data_AF-A0A5C7LPX2-F1
#
_entry.id   AF-A0A5C7LPX2-F1
#
_cell.length_a   1.000
_cell.length_b   1.000
_cell.length_c   1.000
_cell.angle_alpha   90.00
_cell.angle_beta   90.00
_cell.angle_gamma   90.00
#
_symmetry.space_group_name_H-M   'P 1'
#
loop_
_entity.id
_entity.type
_entity.pdbx_description
1 polymer ?
#
loop_
_entity_poly.entity_id
_entity_poly.type
_entity_poly.pdbx_seq_one_letter_code
_entity_poly.pdbx_strand_id
1 'polypeptide(L)'
;MEIKPKMMTLAELETIELGQKKVEEKKQLQAIGNLKKPQTLKRDRYYLPVLHLNDPTQWPVNPNKTPFSDTVAHNVCLGNCCGVKGVYSACCQMDMDDLEHVLGPVDEKWIEGTIAWFKKKGIQTTRADLVIDFDEGKLIGERFFQGERKQVFFSKETYPILRFQVNGPRFACKFLNVVNGKCQIYEQRPGMCRGYLCQYVKANFLVKTDPVNHPNIYNKVR
;
A
#
# COMPACT_ATOMS: atom_id res chain seq x y z
N MET A 1 1.92 -11.81 17.51
CA MET A 1 2.54 -10.70 18.30
C MET A 1 2.10 -9.40 17.66
N GLU A 2 1.23 -8.66 18.32
CA GLU A 2 0.87 -7.30 17.93
C GLU A 2 2.10 -6.40 18.11
N ILE A 3 2.66 -5.89 17.01
CA ILE A 3 3.77 -4.94 17.07
C ILE A 3 3.15 -3.55 17.22
N LYS A 4 3.26 -2.96 18.42
CA LYS A 4 2.82 -1.58 18.63
C LYS A 4 3.70 -0.63 17.81
N PRO A 5 3.12 0.25 16.98
CA PRO A 5 3.89 1.19 16.17
C PRO A 5 4.64 2.18 17.07
N LYS A 6 5.91 2.44 16.75
CA LYS A 6 6.71 3.48 17.42
C LYS A 6 6.44 4.82 16.71
N MET A 7 6.00 5.83 17.44
CA MET A 7 5.90 7.20 16.91
C MET A 7 7.32 7.72 16.61
N MET A 8 7.55 8.14 15.37
CA MET A 8 8.79 8.82 15.00
C MET A 8 8.63 10.33 15.25
N THR A 9 9.60 10.90 15.93
CA THR A 9 9.68 12.33 16.21
C THR A 9 10.19 13.10 14.98
N LEU A 10 9.94 14.42 14.93
CA LEU A 10 10.46 15.30 13.88
C LEU A 10 12.00 15.23 13.80
N ALA A 11 12.68 15.14 14.96
CA ALA A 11 14.13 14.96 15.04
C ALA A 11 14.61 13.60 14.47
N GLU A 12 13.83 12.53 14.63
CA GLU A 12 14.10 11.23 14.00
C GLU A 12 13.89 11.25 12.48
N LEU A 13 12.98 12.10 11.98
CA LEU A 13 12.78 12.31 10.54
C LEU A 13 13.91 13.17 9.93
N GLU A 14 14.32 14.24 10.62
CA GLU A 14 15.42 15.13 10.21
C GLU A 14 16.79 14.44 10.24
N THR A 15 17.04 13.54 11.21
CA THR A 15 18.28 12.75 11.24
C THR A 15 18.37 11.72 10.10
N ILE A 16 17.23 11.26 9.57
CA ILE A 16 17.19 10.45 8.34
C ILE A 16 17.55 11.29 7.12
N GLU A 17 17.03 12.52 7.03
CA GLU A 17 17.36 13.46 5.94
C GLU A 17 18.84 13.92 5.99
N LEU A 18 19.37 14.23 7.17
CA LEU A 18 20.78 14.61 7.36
C LEU A 18 21.74 13.43 7.14
N GLY A 19 21.32 12.22 7.52
CA GLY A 19 22.04 10.98 7.22
C GLY A 19 22.12 10.71 5.72
N GLN A 20 21.12 11.11 4.94
CA GLN A 20 21.09 10.95 3.48
C GLN A 20 21.85 12.06 2.73
N LYS A 21 21.81 13.33 3.18
CA LYS A 21 22.64 14.41 2.61
C LYS A 21 24.14 14.14 2.73
N LYS A 22 24.61 13.61 3.87
CA LYS A 22 26.02 13.17 4.04
C LYS A 22 26.39 11.97 3.15
N VAL A 23 25.41 11.15 2.77
CA VAL A 23 25.59 10.03 1.83
C VAL A 23 25.63 10.51 0.38
N GLU A 24 24.97 11.63 0.06
CA GLU A 24 24.89 12.20 -1.29
C GLU A 24 26.16 12.98 -1.68
N GLU A 25 26.75 13.75 -0.75
CA GLU A 25 28.07 14.38 -0.96
C GLU A 25 29.22 13.37 -1.08
N LYS A 26 29.17 12.25 -0.32
CA LYS A 26 30.16 11.16 -0.47
C LYS A 26 29.96 10.32 -1.74
N LYS A 27 28.76 10.30 -2.33
CA LYS A 27 28.45 9.54 -3.56
C LYS A 27 29.07 10.15 -4.82
N GLN A 28 29.26 11.48 -4.88
CA GLN A 28 29.90 12.11 -6.04
C GLN A 28 31.41 11.82 -6.13
N LEU A 29 32.09 11.56 -5.00
CA LEU A 29 33.54 11.30 -4.96
C LEU A 29 33.92 9.81 -5.01
N GLN A 30 32.98 8.88 -4.83
CA GLN A 30 33.26 7.42 -4.82
C GLN A 30 32.81 6.66 -6.09
N ALA A 31 32.30 7.37 -7.10
CA ALA A 31 31.77 6.79 -8.34
C ALA A 31 32.81 6.11 -9.27
N ILE A 32 34.09 6.05 -8.91
CA ILE A 32 35.16 5.52 -9.79
C ILE A 32 35.85 4.27 -9.22
N GLY A 33 35.68 3.95 -7.93
CA GLY A 33 36.61 3.01 -7.27
C GLY A 33 36.12 1.60 -6.96
N ASN A 34 34.99 1.45 -6.26
CA ASN A 34 34.66 0.17 -5.62
C ASN A 34 33.18 0.11 -5.21
N LEU A 35 32.34 -0.42 -6.09
CA LEU A 35 30.94 -0.77 -5.77
C LEU A 35 30.93 -1.99 -4.84
N LYS A 36 30.91 -1.75 -3.52
CA LYS A 36 30.37 -2.74 -2.58
C LYS A 36 28.88 -2.90 -2.90
N LYS A 37 28.46 -4.14 -3.19
CA LYS A 37 27.06 -4.52 -3.44
C LYS A 37 26.15 -3.87 -2.38
N PRO A 38 24.99 -3.32 -2.76
CA PRO A 38 24.01 -2.85 -1.79
C PRO A 38 23.73 -3.97 -0.79
N GLN A 39 23.81 -3.67 0.51
CA GLN A 39 23.37 -4.62 1.53
C GLN A 39 21.90 -4.92 1.26
N THR A 40 21.64 -6.07 0.65
CA THR A 40 20.30 -6.66 0.58
C THR A 40 19.91 -6.97 2.01
N LEU A 41 19.08 -6.11 2.63
CA LEU A 41 18.33 -6.50 3.81
C LEU A 41 17.66 -7.84 3.46
N LYS A 42 18.04 -8.91 4.16
CA LYS A 42 17.37 -10.20 4.03
C LYS A 42 15.91 -9.97 4.41
N ARG A 43 15.05 -9.81 3.40
CA ARG A 43 13.62 -9.66 3.62
C ARG A 43 13.11 -11.02 4.01
N ASP A 44 12.72 -11.16 5.27
CA ASP A 44 11.94 -12.30 5.69
C ASP A 44 10.56 -12.19 5.01
N ARG A 45 10.37 -12.97 3.94
CA ARG A 45 9.10 -13.02 3.20
C ARG A 45 8.05 -13.85 3.92
N TYR A 46 8.44 -14.56 4.98
CA TYR A 46 7.55 -15.40 5.77
C TYR A 46 6.88 -14.64 6.90
N TYR A 47 7.47 -13.53 7.35
CA TYR A 47 6.88 -12.69 8.37
C TYR A 47 6.52 -11.31 7.84
N LEU A 48 5.21 -11.07 7.65
CA LEU A 48 4.65 -9.76 7.40
C LEU A 48 3.77 -9.38 8.60
N PRO A 49 3.94 -8.21 9.23
CA PRO A 49 3.05 -7.80 10.31
C PRO A 49 1.63 -7.56 9.77
N VAL A 50 0.60 -7.91 10.55
CA VAL A 50 -0.77 -7.45 10.29
C VAL A 50 -0.84 -6.00 10.75
N LEU A 51 -1.17 -5.10 9.83
CA LEU A 51 -1.40 -3.70 10.15
C LEU A 51 -2.91 -3.50 10.03
N HIS A 52 -3.60 -3.23 11.14
CA HIS A 52 -5.02 -2.90 11.15
C HIS A 52 -5.23 -1.47 10.62
N LEU A 53 -4.85 -1.27 9.35
CA LEU A 53 -4.82 -0.03 8.58
C LEU A 53 -6.13 0.77 8.65
N ASN A 54 -7.26 0.10 8.81
CA ASN A 54 -8.58 0.73 8.85
C ASN A 54 -9.15 0.94 10.27
N ASP A 55 -8.53 0.37 11.31
CA ASP A 55 -8.93 0.57 12.71
C ASP A 55 -8.41 1.91 13.26
N PRO A 56 -9.27 2.91 13.53
CA PRO A 56 -8.83 4.21 14.03
C PRO A 56 -8.24 4.15 15.45
N THR A 57 -8.52 3.11 16.24
CA THR A 57 -8.01 2.98 17.62
C THR A 57 -6.52 2.63 17.67
N GLN A 58 -5.97 2.12 16.56
CA GLN A 58 -4.58 1.68 16.45
C GLN A 58 -3.61 2.81 16.12
N TRP A 59 -4.11 3.97 15.68
CA TRP A 59 -3.29 5.04 15.11
C TRP A 59 -3.48 6.35 15.88
N PRO A 60 -2.64 6.63 16.89
CA PRO A 60 -2.73 7.87 17.65
C PRO A 60 -2.53 9.08 16.74
N VAL A 61 -3.32 10.12 16.98
CA VAL A 61 -3.24 11.37 16.22
C VAL A 61 -1.96 12.10 16.60
N ASN A 62 -1.14 12.43 15.61
CA ASN A 62 0.00 13.31 15.82
C ASN A 62 -0.49 14.77 15.86
N PRO A 63 -0.26 15.53 16.96
CA PRO A 63 -0.63 16.94 17.02
C PRO A 63 0.21 17.82 16.08
N ASN A 64 1.44 17.39 15.77
CA ASN A 64 2.38 18.10 14.90
C ASN A 64 2.42 17.44 13.51
N LYS A 65 1.31 17.55 12.78
CA LYS A 65 1.16 16.91 11.46
C LYS A 65 2.07 17.56 10.42
N THR A 66 2.83 16.73 9.71
CA THR A 66 3.65 17.17 8.56
C THR A 66 2.78 17.21 7.29
N PRO A 67 3.02 18.15 6.37
CA PRO A 67 2.37 18.15 5.04
C PRO A 67 2.53 16.82 4.28
N PHE A 68 1.43 16.30 3.73
CA PHE A 68 1.45 15.08 2.92
C PHE A 68 1.87 15.36 1.47
N SER A 69 3.19 15.52 1.26
CA SER A 69 3.82 15.65 -0.05
C SER A 69 4.08 14.28 -0.71
N ASP A 70 4.42 14.26 -2.00
CA ASP A 70 4.76 13.03 -2.72
C ASP A 70 6.00 12.33 -2.13
N THR A 71 6.98 13.11 -1.65
CA THR A 71 8.17 12.58 -0.95
C THR A 71 7.78 11.92 0.36
N VAL A 72 6.90 12.55 1.16
CA VAL A 72 6.40 11.96 2.41
C VAL A 72 5.59 10.70 2.11
N ALA A 73 4.70 10.74 1.13
CA ALA A 73 3.93 9.57 0.69
C ALA A 73 4.84 8.43 0.23
N HIS A 74 5.91 8.74 -0.52
CA HIS A 74 6.91 7.76 -0.93
C HIS A 74 7.59 7.11 0.29
N ASN A 75 8.09 7.91 1.23
CA ASN A 75 8.83 7.43 2.40
C ASN A 75 7.96 6.62 3.37
N VAL A 76 6.71 7.07 3.59
CA VAL A 76 5.75 6.38 4.44
C VAL A 76 5.30 5.09 3.78
N CYS A 77 4.89 5.11 2.50
CA CYS A 77 4.29 3.92 1.89
C CYS A 77 5.32 2.88 1.42
N LEU A 78 6.53 3.29 1.02
CA LEU A 78 7.56 2.44 0.40
C LEU A 78 8.78 2.23 1.30
N GLY A 79 8.68 2.37 2.61
CA GLY A 79 9.80 2.10 3.51
C GLY A 79 9.42 1.98 4.98
N ASN A 80 8.39 2.71 5.40
CA ASN A 80 7.93 2.74 6.78
C ASN A 80 6.39 2.70 6.84
N CYS A 81 5.76 1.71 6.20
CA CYS A 81 4.30 1.66 6.12
C CYS A 81 3.71 1.63 7.53
N CYS A 82 2.82 2.58 7.82
CA CYS A 82 2.30 2.83 9.16
C CYS A 82 3.36 3.00 10.27
N GLY A 83 4.50 3.58 9.93
CA GLY A 83 5.62 3.77 10.86
C GLY A 83 6.43 2.50 11.14
N VAL A 84 6.10 1.37 10.51
CA VAL A 84 6.83 0.11 10.70
C VAL A 84 7.94 0.01 9.68
N LYS A 85 9.18 0.12 10.16
CA LYS A 85 10.39 0.09 9.33
C LYS A 85 10.50 -1.22 8.54
N GLY A 86 10.69 -1.09 7.23
CA GLY A 86 10.85 -2.24 6.33
C GLY A 86 9.55 -2.87 5.86
N VAL A 87 8.39 -2.29 6.21
CA VAL A 87 7.08 -2.69 5.66
C VAL A 87 6.73 -1.79 4.49
N TYR A 88 6.27 -2.40 3.41
CA TYR A 88 5.98 -1.73 2.14
C TYR A 88 4.55 -2.01 1.72
N SER A 89 3.81 -0.95 1.36
CA SER A 89 2.54 -1.05 0.64
C SER A 89 1.57 -2.06 1.25
N ALA A 90 1.38 -2.01 2.57
CA ALA A 90 0.54 -2.97 3.30
C ALA A 90 -0.89 -3.00 2.79
N CYS A 91 -1.40 -1.87 2.28
CA CYS A 91 -2.73 -1.79 1.65
C CYS A 91 -2.86 -2.60 0.35
N CYS A 92 -1.76 -3.06 -0.23
CA CYS A 92 -1.72 -3.94 -1.40
C CYS A 92 -1.46 -5.41 -1.02
N GLN A 93 -1.38 -5.73 0.27
CA GLN A 93 -1.18 -7.08 0.78
C GLN A 93 -2.44 -7.49 1.52
N MET A 94 -2.90 -8.71 1.28
CA MET A 94 -4.08 -9.28 1.93
C MET A 94 -3.65 -10.39 2.86
N ASP A 95 -4.09 -10.28 4.10
CA ASP A 95 -3.99 -11.35 5.09
C ASP A 95 -5.23 -12.26 4.95
N MET A 96 -5.04 -13.57 5.16
CA MET A 96 -6.13 -14.55 5.10
C MET A 96 -7.09 -14.43 6.28
N ASP A 97 -6.61 -13.92 7.40
CA ASP A 97 -7.35 -13.70 8.64
C ASP A 97 -7.80 -12.25 8.80
N ASP A 98 -7.17 -11.31 8.07
CA ASP A 98 -7.47 -9.88 8.13
C ASP A 98 -7.64 -9.22 6.75
N LEU A 99 -8.87 -9.30 6.24
CA LEU A 99 -9.31 -8.79 4.94
C LEU A 99 -9.72 -7.32 4.95
N GLU A 100 -8.96 -6.45 5.62
CA GLU A 100 -9.29 -5.01 5.66
C GLU A 100 -9.35 -4.35 4.27
N HIS A 101 -8.70 -4.95 3.28
CA HIS A 101 -8.42 -4.36 1.97
C HIS A 101 -8.94 -5.28 0.88
N VAL A 102 -10.25 -5.29 0.70
CA VAL A 102 -10.81 -5.89 -0.50
C VAL A 102 -10.46 -5.00 -1.68
N LEU A 103 -9.77 -5.58 -2.66
CA LEU A 103 -9.25 -4.87 -3.81
C LEU A 103 -10.35 -4.65 -4.87
N GLY A 104 -11.55 -4.28 -4.47
CA GLY A 104 -12.69 -4.03 -5.36
C GLY A 104 -13.91 -3.49 -4.61
N PRO A 105 -15.00 -3.19 -5.34
CA PRO A 105 -15.16 -3.39 -6.77
C PRO A 105 -14.40 -2.35 -7.62
N VAL A 106 -13.94 -2.75 -8.79
CA VAL A 106 -13.42 -1.83 -9.83
C VAL A 106 -14.42 -1.64 -10.96
N ASP A 107 -14.40 -0.45 -11.56
CA ASP A 107 -15.34 -0.11 -12.64
C ASP A 107 -14.92 -0.69 -13.99
N GLU A 108 -15.90 -0.97 -14.87
CA GLU A 108 -15.59 -1.58 -16.17
C GLU A 108 -14.78 -0.67 -17.10
N LYS A 109 -15.03 0.63 -17.02
CA LYS A 109 -14.30 1.62 -17.83
C LYS A 109 -12.81 1.58 -17.52
N TRP A 110 -12.44 1.35 -16.26
CA TRP A 110 -11.08 1.19 -15.82
C TRP A 110 -10.45 -0.09 -16.37
N ILE A 111 -11.20 -1.20 -16.39
CA ILE A 111 -10.72 -2.48 -16.93
C ILE A 111 -10.40 -2.33 -18.42
N GLU A 112 -11.36 -1.83 -19.21
CA GLU A 112 -11.19 -1.58 -20.65
C GLU A 112 -10.03 -0.62 -20.93
N GLY A 113 -9.96 0.49 -20.18
CA GLY A 113 -8.89 1.48 -20.30
C GLY A 113 -7.52 0.90 -19.98
N THR A 114 -7.42 0.03 -18.97
CA THR A 114 -6.18 -0.62 -18.56
C THR A 114 -5.72 -1.64 -19.59
N ILE A 115 -6.63 -2.43 -20.16
CA ILE A 115 -6.33 -3.34 -21.28
C ILE A 115 -5.78 -2.56 -22.48
N ALA A 116 -6.42 -1.46 -22.85
CA ALA A 116 -5.96 -0.60 -23.94
C ALA A 116 -4.57 0.01 -23.65
N TRP A 117 -4.30 0.38 -22.39
CA TRP A 117 -3.01 0.91 -21.96
C TRP A 117 -1.89 -0.14 -22.06
N PHE A 118 -2.14 -1.39 -21.64
CA PHE A 118 -1.17 -2.48 -21.81
C PHE A 118 -0.93 -2.81 -23.28
N LYS A 119 -1.99 -2.85 -24.10
CA LYS A 119 -1.90 -3.07 -25.54
C LYS A 119 -1.00 -2.04 -26.22
N LYS A 120 -1.12 -0.76 -25.86
CA LYS A 120 -0.24 0.33 -26.36
C LYS A 120 1.24 0.12 -26.00
N LYS A 121 1.53 -0.63 -24.93
CA LYS A 121 2.88 -0.99 -24.49
C LYS A 121 3.37 -2.32 -25.08
N GLY A 122 2.63 -2.92 -26.01
CA GLY A 122 2.97 -4.21 -26.61
C GLY A 122 2.72 -5.41 -25.70
N ILE A 123 1.97 -5.23 -24.61
CA ILE A 123 1.65 -6.29 -23.66
C ILE A 123 0.21 -6.75 -23.95
N GLN A 124 0.05 -8.02 -24.32
CA GLN A 124 -1.27 -8.62 -24.44
C GLN A 124 -1.81 -8.88 -23.04
N THR A 125 -3.00 -8.37 -22.75
CA THR A 125 -3.63 -8.45 -21.42
C THR A 125 -5.12 -8.58 -21.61
N THR A 126 -5.71 -9.50 -20.86
CA THR A 126 -7.15 -9.79 -20.86
C THR A 126 -7.79 -9.32 -19.56
N ARG A 127 -9.12 -9.30 -19.51
CA ARG A 127 -9.88 -9.07 -18.27
C ARG A 127 -9.41 -10.01 -17.15
N ALA A 128 -9.30 -11.30 -17.48
CA ALA A 128 -8.88 -12.34 -16.55
C ALA A 128 -7.44 -12.15 -16.06
N ASP A 129 -6.60 -11.32 -16.68
CA ASP A 129 -5.28 -10.98 -16.13
C ASP A 129 -5.35 -9.85 -15.07
N LEU A 130 -6.39 -9.01 -15.15
CA LEU A 130 -6.52 -7.80 -14.33
C LEU A 130 -7.40 -8.00 -13.11
N VAL A 131 -8.49 -8.74 -13.27
CA VAL A 131 -9.54 -8.88 -12.25
C VAL A 131 -9.98 -10.32 -12.07
N ILE A 132 -10.63 -10.55 -10.94
CA ILE A 132 -11.33 -11.77 -10.58
C ILE A 132 -12.82 -11.42 -10.56
N ASP A 133 -13.62 -12.21 -11.26
CA ASP A 133 -15.08 -12.09 -11.28
C ASP A 133 -15.72 -12.98 -10.20
N PHE A 134 -17.01 -12.78 -9.93
CA PHE A 134 -17.72 -13.36 -8.78
C PHE A 134 -17.55 -14.86 -8.62
N ASP A 135 -17.75 -15.64 -9.68
CA ASP A 135 -17.71 -17.10 -9.60
C ASP A 135 -16.30 -17.63 -9.24
N GLU A 136 -15.26 -17.02 -9.81
CA GLU A 136 -13.87 -17.34 -9.46
C GLU A 136 -13.54 -16.88 -8.03
N GLY A 137 -13.92 -15.66 -7.67
CA GLY A 137 -13.60 -15.11 -6.36
C GLY A 137 -14.31 -15.81 -5.22
N LYS A 138 -15.53 -16.28 -5.43
CA LYS A 138 -16.27 -17.12 -4.46
C LYS A 138 -15.48 -18.39 -4.14
N LEU A 139 -14.98 -19.10 -5.16
CA LEU A 139 -14.16 -20.31 -4.98
C LEU A 139 -12.85 -20.01 -4.24
N ILE A 140 -12.23 -18.88 -4.53
CA ILE A 140 -11.02 -18.43 -3.82
C ILE A 140 -11.33 -18.12 -2.34
N GLY A 141 -12.43 -17.40 -2.08
CA GLY A 141 -12.93 -17.10 -0.74
C GLY A 141 -13.19 -18.35 0.08
N GLU A 142 -13.85 -19.34 -0.49
CA GLU A 142 -14.13 -20.65 0.15
C GLU A 142 -12.86 -21.41 0.52
N ARG A 143 -11.84 -21.37 -0.34
CA ARG A 143 -10.64 -22.19 -0.20
C ARG A 143 -9.56 -21.59 0.69
N PHE A 144 -9.38 -20.27 0.65
CA PHE A 144 -8.19 -19.63 1.22
C PHE A 144 -8.48 -18.65 2.37
N PHE A 145 -9.71 -18.17 2.53
CA PHE A 145 -10.03 -17.13 3.51
C PHE A 145 -10.89 -17.66 4.66
N GLN A 146 -10.61 -17.17 5.87
CA GLN A 146 -11.25 -17.63 7.10
C GLN A 146 -11.91 -16.47 7.86
N GLY A 147 -12.65 -16.79 8.93
CA GLY A 147 -13.31 -15.81 9.79
C GLY A 147 -14.53 -15.13 9.15
N GLU A 148 -15.03 -14.08 9.82
CA GLU A 148 -16.24 -13.35 9.39
C GLU A 148 -15.99 -12.53 8.11
N ARG A 149 -14.77 -12.04 7.92
CA ARG A 149 -14.46 -11.17 6.77
C ARG A 149 -14.42 -11.92 5.44
N LYS A 150 -14.36 -13.26 5.44
CA LYS A 150 -14.50 -14.06 4.21
C LYS A 150 -15.83 -13.82 3.49
N GLN A 151 -16.87 -13.36 4.20
CA GLN A 151 -18.20 -13.08 3.64
C GLN A 151 -18.16 -12.10 2.46
N VAL A 152 -17.13 -11.24 2.42
CA VAL A 152 -16.92 -10.29 1.32
C VAL A 152 -16.76 -10.97 -0.04
N PHE A 153 -16.22 -12.19 -0.09
CA PHE A 153 -16.07 -12.97 -1.34
C PHE A 153 -17.39 -13.57 -1.82
N PHE A 154 -18.42 -13.61 -0.97
CA PHE A 154 -19.74 -14.17 -1.29
C PHE A 154 -20.76 -13.08 -1.67
N SER A 155 -20.42 -11.79 -1.49
CA SER A 155 -21.25 -10.70 -1.98
C SER A 155 -20.89 -10.37 -3.44
N LYS A 156 -21.89 -10.30 -4.32
CA LYS A 156 -21.67 -9.96 -5.74
C LYS A 156 -21.21 -8.51 -5.93
N GLU A 157 -21.57 -7.61 -5.01
CA GLU A 157 -21.32 -6.17 -5.11
C GLU A 157 -19.84 -5.81 -4.93
N THR A 158 -19.03 -6.73 -4.40
CA THR A 158 -17.60 -6.52 -4.18
C THR A 158 -16.80 -6.76 -5.46
N TYR A 159 -17.43 -7.30 -6.50
CA TYR A 159 -16.81 -7.67 -7.77
C TYR A 159 -17.05 -6.62 -8.88
N PRO A 160 -16.15 -6.54 -9.87
CA PRO A 160 -14.89 -7.29 -9.98
C PRO A 160 -13.82 -6.79 -9.00
N ILE A 161 -13.03 -7.72 -8.43
CA ILE A 161 -11.89 -7.38 -7.58
C ILE A 161 -10.59 -7.46 -8.38
N LEU A 162 -9.61 -6.61 -8.08
CA LEU A 162 -8.28 -6.71 -8.69
C LEU A 162 -7.69 -8.08 -8.40
N ARG A 163 -7.06 -8.65 -9.43
CA ARG A 163 -6.36 -9.91 -9.30
C ARG A 163 -5.21 -9.78 -8.31
N PHE A 164 -4.96 -10.86 -7.59
CA PHE A 164 -3.87 -11.00 -6.64
C PHE A 164 -3.03 -12.23 -6.93
N GLN A 165 -1.86 -12.29 -6.31
CA GLN A 165 -0.86 -13.34 -6.44
C GLN A 165 -0.37 -13.77 -5.05
N VAL A 166 0.10 -15.01 -4.95
CA VAL A 166 0.70 -15.52 -3.72
C VAL A 166 1.99 -14.76 -3.42
N ASN A 167 2.18 -14.37 -2.16
CA ASN A 167 3.36 -13.70 -1.66
C ASN A 167 3.72 -14.26 -0.27
N GLY A 168 4.47 -15.36 -0.25
CA GLY A 168 4.78 -16.08 0.99
C GLY A 168 3.50 -16.68 1.59
N PRO A 169 3.22 -16.49 2.89
CA PRO A 169 1.99 -16.97 3.53
C PRO A 169 0.78 -16.04 3.30
N ARG A 170 0.88 -15.05 2.41
CA ARG A 170 -0.18 -14.06 2.15
C ARG A 170 -0.47 -13.92 0.67
N PHE A 171 -1.44 -13.07 0.35
CA PHE A 171 -1.67 -12.60 -1.00
C PHE A 171 -1.21 -11.15 -1.16
N ALA A 172 -0.88 -10.77 -2.39
CA ALA A 172 -0.59 -9.39 -2.77
C ALA A 172 -1.32 -9.06 -4.06
N CYS A 173 -1.72 -7.80 -4.23
CA CYS A 173 -2.21 -7.30 -5.52
C CYS A 173 -1.26 -7.71 -6.66
N LYS A 174 -1.81 -8.14 -7.80
CA LYS A 174 -1.02 -8.62 -8.94
C LYS A 174 -0.05 -7.56 -9.47
N PHE A 175 -0.41 -6.29 -9.32
CA PHE A 175 0.40 -5.15 -9.76
C PHE A 175 1.40 -4.66 -8.71
N LEU A 176 1.48 -5.29 -7.53
CA LEU A 176 2.51 -4.97 -6.55
C LEU A 176 3.82 -5.65 -6.95
N ASN A 177 4.87 -4.88 -7.18
CA ASN A 177 6.21 -5.43 -7.24
C ASN A 177 6.67 -5.75 -5.80
N VAL A 178 6.59 -7.02 -5.41
CA VAL A 178 6.96 -7.48 -4.06
C VAL A 178 8.45 -7.31 -3.71
N VAL A 179 9.30 -7.06 -4.71
CA VAL A 179 10.75 -6.83 -4.52
C VAL A 179 11.06 -5.39 -4.16
N ASN A 180 10.30 -4.40 -4.61
CA ASN A 180 10.56 -2.99 -4.29
C ASN A 180 9.38 -2.24 -3.67
N GLY A 181 8.23 -2.90 -3.50
CA GLY A 181 7.01 -2.34 -2.93
C GLY A 181 6.21 -1.42 -3.87
N LYS A 182 6.69 -1.17 -5.10
CA LYS A 182 6.08 -0.20 -6.01
C LYS A 182 4.93 -0.81 -6.79
N CYS A 183 3.89 -0.01 -7.00
CA CYS A 183 2.78 -0.34 -7.89
C CYS A 183 3.25 -0.24 -9.36
N GLN A 184 3.04 -1.29 -10.13
CA GLN A 184 3.44 -1.37 -11.54
C GLN A 184 2.46 -0.64 -12.48
N ILE A 185 1.27 -0.30 -11.97
CA ILE A 185 0.24 0.46 -12.69
C ILE A 185 -0.05 1.80 -12.00
N TYR A 186 0.94 2.43 -11.35
CA TYR A 186 0.72 3.61 -10.50
C TYR A 186 -0.10 4.72 -11.19
N GLU A 187 0.19 4.99 -12.47
CA GLU A 187 -0.53 5.95 -13.31
C GLU A 187 -1.96 5.50 -13.63
N GLN A 188 -2.16 4.20 -13.79
CA GLN A 188 -3.43 3.56 -14.14
C GLN A 188 -4.13 2.94 -12.93
N ARG A 189 -3.86 3.41 -11.71
CA ARG A 189 -4.57 2.90 -10.52
C ARG A 189 -6.09 3.14 -10.66
N PRO A 190 -6.95 2.18 -10.24
CA PRO A 190 -8.38 2.41 -10.21
C PRO A 190 -8.75 3.48 -9.18
N GLY A 191 -9.96 4.03 -9.31
CA GLY A 191 -10.45 5.12 -8.45
C GLY A 191 -10.31 4.82 -6.96
N MET A 192 -10.67 3.60 -6.54
CA MET A 192 -10.53 3.15 -5.16
C MET A 192 -9.07 3.25 -4.65
N CYS A 193 -8.07 2.89 -5.47
CA CYS A 193 -6.66 2.94 -5.07
C CYS A 193 -6.10 4.37 -5.09
N ARG A 194 -6.66 5.27 -5.93
CA ARG A 194 -6.26 6.68 -5.98
C ARG A 194 -6.83 7.46 -4.80
N GLY A 195 -8.06 7.15 -4.38
CA GLY A 195 -8.75 7.82 -3.28
C GLY A 195 -8.48 7.22 -1.90
N TYR A 196 -7.90 6.02 -1.82
CA TYR A 196 -7.68 5.36 -0.53
C TYR A 196 -6.64 6.08 0.34
N LEU A 197 -7.01 6.31 1.60
CA LEU A 197 -6.17 6.86 2.66
C LEU A 197 -6.39 6.05 3.93
N CYS A 198 -5.35 5.34 4.39
CA CYS A 198 -5.42 4.57 5.63
C CYS A 198 -5.51 5.47 6.87
N GLN A 199 -5.93 4.90 8.00
CA GLN A 199 -6.09 5.64 9.23
C GLN A 199 -4.78 6.23 9.74
N TYR A 200 -3.66 5.55 9.53
CA TYR A 200 -2.34 6.13 9.84
C TYR A 200 -2.10 7.44 9.09
N VAL A 201 -2.40 7.49 7.78
CA VAL A 201 -2.21 8.71 6.98
C VAL A 201 -3.16 9.82 7.45
N LYS A 202 -4.43 9.47 7.69
CA LYS A 202 -5.44 10.41 8.21
C LYS A 202 -5.05 10.99 9.57
N ALA A 203 -4.54 10.15 10.48
CA ALA A 203 -4.13 10.54 11.81
C ALA A 203 -2.90 11.46 11.79
N ASN A 204 -1.93 11.21 10.89
CA ASN A 204 -0.61 11.84 10.98
C ASN A 204 -0.32 12.96 9.97
N PHE A 205 -1.05 13.05 8.85
CA PHE A 205 -0.71 14.02 7.78
C PHE A 205 -1.87 14.84 7.23
N LEU A 206 -3.11 14.54 7.62
CA LEU A 206 -4.31 15.18 7.07
C LEU A 206 -5.12 15.90 8.17
N VAL A 207 -5.81 16.97 7.80
CA VAL A 207 -6.74 17.71 8.67
C VAL A 207 -8.16 17.51 8.17
N LYS A 208 -9.08 17.17 9.08
CA LYS A 208 -10.52 17.14 8.76
C LYS A 208 -11.02 18.56 8.58
N THR A 209 -11.77 18.80 7.50
CA THR A 209 -12.22 20.15 7.14
C THR A 209 -13.40 20.63 7.96
N ASP A 210 -14.35 19.74 8.23
CA ASP A 210 -15.49 19.95 9.12
C ASP A 210 -15.99 18.58 9.59
N PRO A 211 -15.70 18.16 10.83
CA PRO A 211 -16.09 16.84 11.32
C PRO A 211 -17.60 16.67 11.52
N VAL A 212 -18.38 17.76 11.54
CA VAL A 212 -19.82 17.75 11.84
C VAL A 212 -20.63 17.63 10.55
N ASN A 213 -20.36 18.48 9.55
CA ASN A 213 -21.13 18.47 8.29
C ASN A 213 -20.47 17.62 7.20
N HIS A 214 -19.15 17.41 7.29
CA HIS A 214 -18.36 16.73 6.27
C HIS A 214 -17.35 15.74 6.86
N PRO A 215 -17.81 14.71 7.60
CA PRO A 215 -16.96 13.86 8.44
C PRO A 215 -15.88 13.07 7.67
N ASN A 216 -16.02 12.94 6.35
CA ASN A 216 -15.14 12.19 5.46
C ASN A 216 -14.30 13.08 4.52
N ILE A 217 -14.34 14.41 4.68
CA ILE A 217 -13.52 15.32 3.87
C ILE A 217 -12.22 15.65 4.62
N TYR A 218 -11.10 15.43 3.93
CA TYR A 218 -9.77 15.65 4.46
C TYR A 218 -9.02 16.62 3.54
N ASN A 219 -8.42 17.65 4.13
CA ASN A 219 -7.49 18.53 3.46
C ASN A 219 -6.06 18.13 3.80
N LYS A 220 -5.16 18.25 2.81
CA LYS A 220 -3.72 18.20 3.06
C LYS A 220 -3.35 19.37 3.96
N VAL A 221 -2.55 19.12 4.99
CA VAL A 221 -1.84 20.18 5.72
C VAL A 221 -0.97 20.91 4.70
N ARG A 222 -1.16 22.23 4.57
CA ARG A 222 -0.35 23.07 3.68
C ARG A 222 0.95 23.45 4.37
#